data_AF-A0A9J6DS41-F1
#
_entry.id   AF-A0A9J6DS41-F1
#
_cell.length_a   1.000
_cell.length_b   1.000
_cell.length_c   1.000
_cell.angle_alpha   90.00
_cell.angle_beta   90.00
_cell.angle_gamma   90.00
#
_symmetry.space_group_name_H-M   'P 1'
#
loop_
_entity.id
_entity.type
_entity.pdbx_description
1 polymer ?
#
loop_
_entity_poly.entity_id
_entity_poly.type
_entity_poly.pdbx_seq_one_letter_code
_entity_poly.pdbx_strand_id
1 'polypeptide(L)'
;MSDEEGTLSSPTTNALELKLPHFWLENPRVWFSQIEARFELRRITPQQSKYLHVVSALPPDIADAVDVVLASTTSEKPYDEPKSTILKRLEVSEQSRLQQFLSDEELGD
;
A
#
# COMPACT_ATOMS: atom_id res chain seq x y z
N MET A 1 -42.17 -29.79 21.62
CA MET A 1 -42.66 -28.94 20.52
C MET A 1 -41.64 -27.84 20.36
N SER A 2 -40.95 -27.89 19.22
CA SER A 2 -40.05 -26.88 18.67
C SER A 2 -38.66 -26.78 19.31
N ASP A 3 -37.82 -27.69 18.85
CA ASP A 3 -36.40 -27.52 18.51
C ASP A 3 -36.12 -26.31 17.59
N GLU A 4 -34.82 -26.03 17.37
CA GLU A 4 -34.20 -25.07 16.42
C GLU A 4 -34.27 -23.58 16.82
N GLU A 5 -33.22 -22.76 16.72
CA GLU A 5 -32.11 -22.65 15.75
C GLU A 5 -30.98 -21.84 16.44
N GLY A 6 -29.70 -22.04 16.19
CA GLY A 6 -29.08 -22.02 14.87
C GLY A 6 -27.94 -21.00 14.92
N THR A 7 -26.72 -21.51 14.82
CA THR A 7 -25.45 -20.80 14.79
C THR A 7 -25.47 -19.66 13.78
N LEU A 8 -25.56 -18.40 14.24
CA LEU A 8 -25.15 -17.25 13.43
C LEU A 8 -23.62 -17.16 13.48
N SER A 9 -22.98 -18.07 12.75
CA SER A 9 -21.67 -17.80 12.16
C SER A 9 -21.80 -16.47 11.45
N SER A 10 -21.24 -15.42 12.03
CA SER A 10 -21.00 -14.17 11.30
C SER A 10 -20.40 -14.57 9.95
N PRO A 11 -20.88 -14.03 8.82
CA PRO A 11 -20.26 -14.32 7.55
C PRO A 11 -18.79 -13.97 7.72
N THR A 12 -17.93 -14.98 7.74
CA THR A 12 -16.52 -14.82 7.45
C THR A 12 -16.57 -14.27 6.05
N THR A 13 -16.58 -12.93 5.95
CA THR A 13 -16.45 -12.20 4.70
C THR A 13 -15.28 -12.88 4.06
N ASN A 14 -15.58 -13.66 3.02
CA ASN A 14 -14.61 -14.40 2.26
C ASN A 14 -13.74 -13.30 1.69
N ALA A 15 -12.70 -12.92 2.45
CA ALA A 15 -11.80 -11.85 2.14
C ALA A 15 -11.12 -12.39 0.91
N LEU A 16 -11.67 -12.04 -0.25
CA LEU A 16 -11.11 -12.34 -1.55
C LEU A 16 -9.65 -11.96 -1.40
N GLU A 17 -8.78 -12.96 -1.22
CA GLU A 17 -7.38 -12.75 -0.91
C GLU A 17 -6.81 -12.01 -2.10
N LEU A 18 -6.85 -10.70 -2.02
CA LEU A 18 -6.25 -9.82 -2.98
C LEU A 18 -4.76 -9.93 -2.67
N LYS A 19 -4.13 -10.96 -3.23
CA LYS A 19 -2.68 -11.12 -3.17
C LYS A 19 -2.08 -9.97 -3.95
N LEU A 20 -1.71 -8.94 -3.22
CA LEU A 20 -0.91 -7.86 -3.74
C LEU A 20 0.51 -8.38 -4.01
N PRO A 21 1.18 -7.85 -5.05
CA PRO A 21 2.56 -8.22 -5.31
C PRO A 21 3.45 -7.66 -4.18
N HIS A 22 4.62 -8.26 -4.01
CA HIS A 22 5.67 -7.66 -3.18
C HIS A 22 5.86 -6.19 -3.58
N PHE A 23 5.92 -5.30 -2.59
CA PHE A 23 6.22 -3.89 -2.77
C PHE A 23 7.57 -3.68 -3.48
N TRP A 24 7.60 -2.80 -4.49
CA TRP A 24 8.83 -2.49 -5.22
C TRP A 24 9.38 -1.13 -4.81
N LEU A 25 10.46 -1.15 -4.04
CA LEU A 25 11.16 0.06 -3.58
C LEU A 25 11.79 0.84 -4.73
N GLU A 26 12.34 0.13 -5.71
CA GLU A 26 12.97 0.74 -6.91
C GLU A 26 11.95 1.42 -7.82
N ASN A 27 10.70 0.92 -7.86
CA ASN A 27 9.66 1.43 -8.76
C ASN A 27 8.27 1.40 -8.12
N PRO A 28 8.04 2.21 -7.06
CA PRO A 28 6.78 2.23 -6.34
C PRO A 28 5.63 2.72 -7.23
N ARG A 29 5.93 3.60 -8.20
CA ARG A 29 4.95 4.09 -9.19
C ARG A 29 4.32 2.97 -10.00
N VAL A 30 5.15 2.05 -10.50
CA VAL A 30 4.70 0.91 -11.31
C VAL A 30 3.93 -0.08 -10.42
N TRP A 31 4.42 -0.32 -9.19
CA TRP A 31 3.73 -1.17 -8.23
C TRP A 31 2.32 -0.65 -7.94
N PHE A 32 2.16 0.66 -7.67
CA PHE A 32 0.86 1.29 -7.47
C PHE A 32 -0.06 1.12 -8.68
N SER A 33 0.44 1.35 -9.90
CA SER A 33 -0.36 1.12 -11.12
C SER A 33 -0.82 -0.34 -11.26
N GLN A 34 0.03 -1.30 -10.87
CA GLN A 34 -0.31 -2.72 -10.96
C GLN A 34 -1.39 -3.13 -9.95
N ILE A 35 -1.32 -2.64 -8.71
CA ILE A 35 -2.36 -2.93 -7.71
C ILE A 35 -3.68 -2.22 -8.04
N GLU A 36 -3.64 -1.04 -8.67
CA GLU A 36 -4.84 -0.33 -9.11
C GLU A 36 -5.59 -1.09 -10.20
N ALA A 37 -4.88 -1.68 -11.15
CA ALA A 37 -5.48 -2.58 -12.13
C ALA A 37 -6.15 -3.80 -11.46
N ARG A 38 -5.56 -4.32 -10.37
CA ARG A 38 -6.16 -5.43 -9.61
C ARG A 38 -7.40 -4.99 -8.82
N PHE A 39 -7.37 -3.79 -8.24
CA PHE A 39 -8.55 -3.21 -7.59
C PHE A 39 -9.70 -3.06 -8.58
N GLU A 40 -9.43 -2.53 -9.78
CA GLU A 40 -10.43 -2.37 -10.84
C GLU A 40 -10.98 -3.73 -11.29
N LEU A 41 -10.10 -4.71 -11.52
CA LEU A 41 -10.51 -6.07 -11.92
C LEU A 41 -11.41 -6.76 -10.88
N ARG A 42 -11.24 -6.42 -9.60
CA ARG A 42 -12.03 -6.95 -8.48
C ARG A 42 -13.18 -6.03 -8.07
N ARG A 43 -13.41 -4.91 -8.78
CA ARG A 43 -14.40 -3.88 -8.45
C ARG A 43 -14.26 -3.34 -7.02
N ILE A 44 -13.03 -3.24 -6.53
CA ILE A 44 -12.72 -2.61 -5.25
C ILE A 44 -12.77 -1.10 -5.48
N THR A 45 -13.96 -0.53 -5.34
CA THR A 45 -14.23 0.90 -5.47
C THR A 45 -14.02 1.71 -4.20
N PRO A 46 -14.26 1.19 -2.96
CA PRO A 46 -14.12 2.00 -1.76
C PRO A 46 -12.64 2.36 -1.54
N GLN A 47 -12.35 3.65 -1.41
CA GLN A 47 -10.98 4.10 -1.11
C GLN A 47 -10.47 3.49 0.21
N GLN A 48 -11.34 3.33 1.20
CA GLN A 48 -10.99 2.67 2.46
C GLN A 48 -10.49 1.23 2.25
N SER A 49 -11.16 0.46 1.38
CA SER A 49 -10.72 -0.91 1.07
C SER A 49 -9.38 -0.92 0.34
N LYS A 50 -9.17 -0.02 -0.62
CA LYS A 50 -7.87 0.12 -1.32
C LYS A 50 -6.76 0.48 -0.34
N TYR A 51 -7.02 1.40 0.58
CA TYR A 51 -6.08 1.80 1.63
C TYR A 51 -5.69 0.61 2.51
N LEU A 52 -6.67 -0.12 3.05
CA LEU A 52 -6.41 -1.29 3.89
C LEU A 52 -5.57 -2.35 3.16
N HIS A 53 -5.85 -2.59 1.88
CA HIS A 53 -5.05 -3.50 1.07
C HIS A 53 -3.61 -3.01 0.90
N VAL A 54 -3.41 -1.72 0.55
CA VAL A 54 -2.06 -1.14 0.43
C VAL A 54 -1.28 -1.28 1.72
N VAL A 55 -1.84 -0.82 2.84
CA VAL A 55 -1.16 -0.88 4.15
C VAL A 55 -0.78 -2.31 4.51
N SER A 56 -1.65 -3.27 4.21
CA SER A 56 -1.39 -4.70 4.47
C SER A 56 -0.28 -5.29 3.57
N ALA A 57 0.05 -4.65 2.46
CA ALA A 57 1.11 -5.09 1.53
C ALA A 57 2.42 -4.31 1.65
N LEU A 58 2.45 -3.26 2.46
CA LEU A 58 3.68 -2.52 2.73
C LEU A 58 4.59 -3.34 3.67
N PRO A 59 5.89 -3.44 3.37
CA PRO A 59 6.85 -4.01 4.31
C PRO A 59 7.00 -3.11 5.54
N PRO A 60 7.40 -3.68 6.70
CA PRO A 60 7.47 -2.95 7.97
C PRO A 60 8.34 -1.69 7.91
N ASP A 61 9.49 -1.74 7.24
CA ASP A 61 10.38 -0.59 7.06
C ASP A 61 9.69 0.59 6.35
N ILE A 62 8.81 0.29 5.38
CA ILE A 62 8.08 1.33 4.65
C ILE A 62 6.85 1.79 5.41
N ALA A 63 6.16 0.88 6.08
CA ALA A 63 5.05 1.23 6.97
C ALA A 63 5.51 2.20 8.06
N ASP A 64 6.69 1.98 8.66
CA ASP A 64 7.30 2.88 9.64
C ASP A 64 7.69 4.23 9.02
N ALA A 65 8.36 4.21 7.86
CA ALA A 65 8.77 5.43 7.16
C ALA A 65 7.59 6.33 6.73
N VAL A 66 6.41 5.74 6.55
CA VAL A 66 5.19 6.43 6.10
C VAL A 66 4.10 6.43 7.18
N ASP A 67 4.42 6.07 8.42
CA ASP A 67 3.47 6.00 9.55
C ASP A 67 2.75 7.34 9.75
N VAL A 68 3.49 8.45 9.69
CA VAL A 68 2.91 9.80 9.77
C VAL A 68 1.84 10.05 8.69
N VAL A 69 2.02 9.47 7.50
CA VAL A 69 1.10 9.59 6.38
C VAL A 69 -0.12 8.69 6.60
N LEU A 70 0.09 7.48 7.11
CA LEU A 70 -0.96 6.53 7.48
C LEU A 70 -1.77 7.02 8.69
N ALA A 71 -1.19 7.82 9.57
CA ALA A 71 -1.88 8.47 10.69
C ALA A 71 -2.67 9.71 10.25
N SER A 72 -2.25 10.35 9.15
CA SER A 72 -2.84 11.61 8.66
C SER A 72 -4.00 11.44 7.69
N THR A 73 -4.41 10.21 7.34
CA THR A 73 -5.46 10.01 6.31
C THR A 73 -6.74 10.69 6.75
N THR A 74 -7.03 11.84 6.16
CA THR A 74 -8.29 12.55 6.40
C THR A 74 -9.37 11.94 5.50
N SER A 75 -10.58 11.84 6.04
CA SER A 75 -11.67 10.99 5.49
C SER A 75 -12.10 11.32 4.06
N GLU A 76 -11.64 12.42 3.47
CA GLU A 76 -11.97 12.79 2.10
C GLU A 76 -11.25 11.94 1.04
N LYS A 77 -9.98 11.53 1.27
CA LYS A 77 -9.18 10.78 0.29
C LYS A 77 -8.20 9.78 0.93
N PRO A 78 -8.71 8.75 1.65
CA PRO A 78 -7.88 7.83 2.44
C PRO A 78 -6.90 6.99 1.62
N TYR A 79 -7.05 6.90 0.29
CA TYR A 79 -6.10 6.19 -0.58
C TYR A 79 -5.16 7.13 -1.36
N ASP A 80 -5.69 8.24 -1.85
CA ASP A 80 -4.96 9.13 -2.78
C ASP A 80 -3.85 9.92 -2.08
N GLU A 81 -4.11 10.40 -0.86
CA GLU A 81 -3.12 11.08 -0.02
C GLU A 81 -1.91 10.21 0.32
N PRO A 82 -2.10 8.99 0.91
CA PRO A 82 -0.96 8.16 1.24
C PRO A 82 -0.22 7.70 -0.01
N LYS A 83 -0.92 7.34 -1.09
CA LYS A 83 -0.27 7.00 -2.37
C LYS A 83 0.67 8.10 -2.85
N SER A 84 0.18 9.33 -2.97
CA SER A 84 0.97 10.46 -3.48
C SER A 84 2.18 10.77 -2.58
N THR A 85 1.99 10.67 -1.26
CA THR A 85 3.05 10.97 -0.29
C THR A 85 4.11 9.88 -0.23
N ILE A 86 3.71 8.60 -0.27
CA ILE A 86 4.61 7.43 -0.36
C ILE A 86 5.46 7.56 -1.63
N LEU A 87 4.84 7.86 -2.78
CA LEU A 87 5.56 8.06 -4.04
C LEU A 87 6.59 9.19 -3.93
N LYS A 88 6.19 10.36 -3.44
CA LYS A 88 7.11 11.50 -3.27
C LYS A 88 8.28 11.18 -2.34
N ARG A 89 8.02 10.55 -1.20
CA ARG A 89 9.08 10.17 -0.24
C ARG A 89 10.08 9.20 -0.86
N LEU A 90 9.59 8.20 -1.59
CA LEU A 90 10.44 7.20 -2.24
C LEU A 90 11.19 7.78 -3.44
N GLU A 91 10.57 8.67 -4.23
CA GLU A 91 11.26 9.39 -5.31
C GLU A 91 12.43 10.23 -4.77
N VAL A 92 12.22 10.95 -3.66
CA VAL A 92 13.30 11.71 -2.99
C VAL A 92 14.41 10.79 -2.47
N SER A 93 14.05 9.62 -1.92
CA SER A 93 15.01 8.64 -1.43
C SER A 93 15.84 8.03 -2.58
N GLU A 94 15.21 7.65 -3.68
CA GLU A 94 15.89 7.13 -4.88
C GLU A 94 16.81 8.18 -5.50
N GLN A 95 16.37 9.44 -5.60
CA GLN A 95 17.22 10.54 -6.05
C GLN A 95 18.44 10.74 -5.14
N SER A 96 18.24 10.67 -3.82
CA SER A 96 19.33 10.80 -2.84
C SER A 96 20.32 9.65 -2.95
N ARG A 97 19.83 8.42 -3.15
CA ARG A 97 20.65 7.22 -3.35
C ARG A 97 21.45 7.27 -4.65
N LEU A 98 20.84 7.73 -5.74
CA LEU A 98 21.53 7.95 -7.02
C LEU A 98 22.63 9.01 -6.90
N GLN A 99 22.37 10.12 -6.21
CA GLN A 99 23.37 11.17 -5.98
C GLN A 99 24.55 10.65 -5.16
N GLN A 100 24.30 9.86 -4.10
CA GLN A 100 25.39 9.23 -3.34
C GLN A 100 26.24 8.30 -4.20
N PHE A 101 25.64 7.47 -5.05
CA PHE A 101 26.38 6.61 -5.98
C PHE A 101 27.28 7.40 -6.93
N LEU A 102 26.78 8.49 -7.50
CA LEU A 102 27.56 9.34 -8.41
C LEU A 102 28.70 10.09 -7.69
N SER A 103 28.50 10.48 -6.43
CA SER A 103 29.54 11.13 -5.63
C SER A 103 30.61 10.16 -5.10
N ASP A 104 30.25 8.89 -4.89
CA ASP A 104 31.19 7.84 -4.46
C ASP A 104 32.11 7.40 -5.60
N GLU A 105 31.62 7.39 -6.85
CA GLU A 105 32.41 7.01 -8.03
C GLU A 105 33.44 8.09 -8.45
N GLU A 106 33.31 9.35 -8.01
CA GLU A 106 34.30 10.41 -8.25
C GLU A 106 35.42 10.46 -7.18
N LEU A 107 35.28 9.73 -6.07
CA LEU A 107 36.26 9.69 -4.98
C LEU A 107 37.07 8.38 -4.88
N GLY A 108 37.05 7.56 -5.94
CA GLY A 108 37.94 6.40 -6.09
C GLY A 108 39.20 6.75 -6.88
N ASP A 109 40.23 7.22 -6.16
CA ASP A 109 41.68 7.38 -6.49
C ASP A 109 42.14 7.17 -7.95
#